data_AF-A0AAW1NAP0-F1
#
_entry.id   AF-A0AAW1NAP0-F1
#
_cell.length_a   1.000
_cell.length_b   1.000
_cell.length_c   1.000
_cell.angle_alpha   90.00
_cell.angle_beta   90.00
_cell.angle_gamma   90.00
#
_symmetry.space_group_name_H-M   'P 1'
#
loop_
_entity.id
_entity.type
_entity.pdbx_description
1 polymer ?
#
loop_
_entity_poly.entity_id
_entity_poly.type
_entity_poly.pdbx_seq_one_letter_code
_entity_poly.pdbx_strand_id
1 'polypeptide(L)'
;MCLTAHFIDRDWKLHKRVINFCQVPGHTGKIIGQTIEKCLSEWNLNNVLTVTIDNASSNDVVDYLKRKFNNSETDVMKGKYLHMRCAAHILNLVVKDGLKDLLKAVAKIRALVRYVRSSPARKKKFEACVVEEKIESKSSVCLDVETRWNSTYLMLESSLKFKKAFGNLYGKDSTLQKEMIELGDDVTGEEWKQVSYLLPFLKVFYDATLKMPASIYVTSNSYVEVIFGVGEVLSKHLTHEDVGIRNMTSQMKIKYDKYWGKIDNLNLLLFVSLILDPRWKLVCVEWMVKKAYGVEKGNLLSMNIKYFFQSFFEEYQSSIPKSKGGASSSSSTNTSKSSFHPKDKKQDDTFNFGALLRSEFEMEMGDGDVGKKTEWEKYLDDPRESRESSFNILQWWKDN
;
A
#
# COMPACT_ATOMS: atom_id res chain seq x y z
N MET A 1 -16.99 -14.06 1.93
CA MET A 1 -15.60 -13.88 2.36
C MET A 1 -14.69 -14.66 1.43
N CYS A 2 -13.61 -14.04 0.98
CA CYS A 2 -12.53 -14.68 0.24
C CYS A 2 -11.32 -14.77 1.16
N LEU A 3 -10.77 -15.96 1.36
CA LEU A 3 -9.54 -16.16 2.12
C LEU A 3 -8.42 -16.55 1.16
N THR A 4 -7.32 -15.81 1.20
CA THR A 4 -6.16 -16.01 0.34
C THR A 4 -4.94 -16.30 1.20
N ALA A 5 -4.27 -17.44 0.95
CA ALA A 5 -3.00 -17.78 1.55
C ALA A 5 -1.85 -17.20 0.72
N HIS A 6 -0.85 -16.66 1.42
CA HIS A 6 0.40 -16.16 0.87
C HIS A 6 1.57 -16.87 1.57
N PHE A 7 2.48 -17.46 0.80
CA PHE A 7 3.65 -18.17 1.35
C PHE A 7 4.78 -18.23 0.31
N ILE A 8 5.99 -18.51 0.78
CA ILE A 8 7.18 -18.76 -0.05
C ILE A 8 7.45 -20.27 0.00
N ASP A 9 7.65 -20.90 -1.15
CA ASP A 9 7.98 -22.33 -1.23
C ASP A 9 9.50 -22.59 -1.11
N ARG A 10 9.90 -23.86 -1.19
CA ARG A 10 11.32 -24.28 -1.12
C ARG A 10 12.16 -23.79 -2.30
N ASP A 11 11.53 -23.40 -3.40
CA ASP A 11 12.20 -22.85 -4.57
C ASP A 11 12.35 -21.32 -4.50
N TRP A 12 11.97 -20.71 -3.37
CA TRP A 12 11.89 -19.26 -3.15
C TRP A 12 10.88 -18.56 -4.06
N LYS A 13 9.80 -19.26 -4.43
CA LYS A 13 8.71 -18.68 -5.22
C LYS A 13 7.60 -18.21 -4.30
N LEU A 14 7.11 -17.00 -4.55
CA LEU A 14 5.95 -16.44 -3.86
C LEU A 14 4.67 -17.05 -4.43
N HIS A 15 3.84 -17.63 -3.56
CA HIS A 15 2.53 -18.16 -3.90
C HIS A 15 1.42 -17.27 -3.35
N LYS A 16 0.38 -17.10 -4.17
CA LYS A 16 -0.93 -16.60 -3.78
C LYS A 16 -1.96 -17.65 -4.15
N ARG A 17 -2.75 -18.12 -3.19
CA ARG A 17 -3.80 -19.13 -3.42
C ARG A 17 -5.08 -18.72 -2.72
N VAL A 18 -6.18 -18.66 -3.47
CA VAL A 18 -7.51 -18.56 -2.86
C VAL A 18 -7.81 -19.93 -2.27
N ILE A 19 -7.85 -20.01 -0.94
CA ILE A 19 -8.09 -21.26 -0.20
C ILE A 19 -9.54 -21.41 0.25
N ASN A 20 -10.31 -20.32 0.20
CA ASN A 20 -11.75 -20.36 0.44
C ASN A 20 -12.47 -19.18 -0.23
N PHE A 21 -13.66 -19.43 -0.75
CA PHE A 21 -14.58 -18.43 -1.24
C PHE A 21 -16.00 -18.83 -0.85
N CYS A 22 -16.48 -18.29 0.27
CA CYS A 22 -17.74 -18.71 0.88
C CYS A 22 -18.63 -17.51 1.24
N GLN A 23 -19.93 -17.73 1.35
CA GLN A 23 -20.82 -16.77 2.00
C GLN A 23 -20.71 -16.96 3.53
N VAL A 24 -20.57 -15.86 4.26
CA VAL A 24 -20.50 -15.88 5.72
C VAL A 24 -21.89 -15.48 6.24
N PRO A 25 -22.48 -16.24 7.18
CA PRO A 25 -23.86 -16.03 7.62
C PRO A 25 -24.07 -14.77 8.46
N GLY A 26 -22.99 -14.08 8.85
CA GLY A 26 -23.04 -12.82 9.58
C GLY A 26 -21.71 -12.08 9.56
N HIS A 27 -21.74 -10.82 9.99
CA HIS A 27 -20.59 -9.91 9.99
C HIS A 27 -19.96 -9.68 11.37
N THR A 28 -20.31 -10.48 12.38
CA THR A 28 -19.68 -10.40 13.70
C THR A 28 -18.29 -11.00 13.66
N GLY A 29 -17.36 -10.45 14.45
CA GLY A 29 -15.97 -10.94 14.39
C GLY A 29 -15.80 -12.39 14.85
N LYS A 30 -16.68 -12.88 15.75
CA LYS A 30 -16.73 -14.29 16.13
C LYS A 30 -17.06 -15.20 14.95
N ILE A 31 -18.10 -14.87 14.16
CA ILE A 31 -18.52 -15.69 13.01
C ILE A 31 -17.44 -15.70 11.93
N ILE A 32 -16.85 -14.53 11.64
CA ILE A 32 -15.75 -14.41 10.68
C ILE A 32 -14.53 -15.20 11.16
N GLY A 33 -14.14 -15.05 12.42
CA GLY A 33 -13.02 -15.78 13.04
C GLY A 33 -13.20 -17.29 12.99
N GLN A 34 -14.39 -17.81 13.31
CA GLN A 34 -14.74 -19.22 13.17
C GLN A 34 -14.64 -19.72 11.72
N THR A 35 -15.04 -18.89 10.76
CA THR A 35 -14.97 -19.25 9.34
C THR A 35 -13.51 -19.31 8.85
N ILE A 36 -12.64 -18.42 9.33
CA ILE A 36 -11.20 -18.45 9.06
C ILE A 36 -10.56 -19.70 9.69
N GLU A 37 -10.82 -19.95 10.98
CA GLU A 37 -10.32 -21.12 11.71
C GLU A 37 -10.71 -22.44 11.02
N LYS A 38 -11.98 -22.59 10.67
CA LYS A 38 -12.48 -23.78 9.97
C LYS A 38 -11.73 -24.00 8.67
N CYS A 39 -11.57 -22.95 7.86
CA CYS A 39 -10.85 -23.05 6.59
C CYS A 39 -9.39 -23.47 6.80
N LEU A 40 -8.67 -22.82 7.73
CA LEU A 40 -7.28 -23.18 8.00
C LEU A 40 -7.14 -24.63 8.46
N SER A 41 -8.09 -25.11 9.28
CA SER A 41 -8.13 -26.50 9.74
C SER A 41 -8.37 -27.50 8.59
N GLU A 42 -9.28 -27.20 7.67
CA GLU A 42 -9.55 -28.03 6.48
C GLU A 42 -8.31 -28.17 5.57
N TRP A 43 -7.45 -27.15 5.54
CA TRP A 43 -6.19 -27.16 4.80
C TRP A 43 -4.98 -27.66 5.63
N ASN A 44 -5.18 -28.04 6.90
CA ASN A 44 -4.11 -28.37 7.85
C ASN A 44 -3.04 -27.27 8.00
N LEU A 45 -3.45 -26.01 7.94
CA LEU A 45 -2.58 -24.83 8.07
C LEU A 45 -2.53 -24.37 9.53
N ASN A 46 -1.57 -24.90 10.28
CA ASN A 46 -1.43 -24.63 11.72
C ASN A 46 -0.42 -23.52 12.06
N ASN A 47 0.45 -23.16 11.11
CA ASN A 47 1.54 -22.20 11.32
C ASN A 47 1.24 -20.90 10.57
N VAL A 48 0.44 -20.02 11.19
CA VAL A 48 0.04 -18.75 10.59
C VAL A 48 0.84 -17.60 11.21
N LEU A 49 1.74 -16.99 10.43
CA LEU A 49 2.52 -15.85 10.90
C LEU A 49 1.69 -14.57 11.03
N THR A 50 0.86 -14.28 10.02
CA THR A 50 -0.02 -13.10 10.03
C THR A 50 -1.36 -13.36 9.34
N VAL A 51 -2.35 -12.58 9.74
CA VAL A 51 -3.67 -12.45 9.13
C VAL A 51 -3.88 -10.98 8.79
N THR A 52 -4.08 -10.68 7.51
CA THR A 52 -4.35 -9.32 7.02
C THR A 52 -5.83 -9.13 6.75
N ILE A 53 -6.47 -8.19 7.45
CA ILE A 53 -7.91 -7.89 7.30
C ILE A 53 -8.16 -6.38 7.19
N ASP A 54 -9.35 -6.02 6.71
CA ASP A 54 -9.78 -4.61 6.72
C ASP A 54 -10.07 -4.12 8.14
N ASN A 55 -10.09 -2.80 8.33
CA ASN A 55 -10.21 -2.23 9.68
C ASN A 55 -11.65 -2.28 10.23
N ALA A 56 -12.67 -2.51 9.38
CA ALA A 56 -14.07 -2.41 9.78
C ALA A 56 -14.53 -3.59 10.64
N SER A 57 -13.90 -4.76 10.47
CA SER A 57 -14.28 -6.02 11.11
C SER A 57 -13.22 -6.54 12.10
N SER A 58 -12.12 -5.81 12.31
CA SER A 58 -10.86 -6.43 12.73
C SER A 58 -10.74 -6.83 14.19
N ASN A 59 -11.21 -6.04 15.15
CA ASN A 59 -10.81 -6.25 16.54
C ASN A 59 -11.39 -7.55 17.12
N ASP A 60 -12.68 -7.79 16.94
CA ASP A 60 -13.37 -9.01 17.42
C ASP A 60 -12.87 -10.28 16.71
N VAL A 61 -12.56 -10.20 15.42
CA VAL A 61 -11.98 -11.30 14.64
C VAL A 61 -10.60 -11.65 15.19
N VAL A 62 -9.77 -10.64 15.41
CA VAL A 62 -8.40 -10.80 15.89
C VAL A 62 -8.38 -11.35 17.29
N ASP A 63 -9.24 -10.88 18.19
CA ASP A 63 -9.32 -11.40 19.55
C ASP A 63 -9.81 -12.85 19.57
N TYR A 64 -10.67 -13.24 18.63
CA TYR A 64 -11.03 -14.64 18.44
C TYR A 64 -9.84 -15.47 17.96
N LEU A 65 -9.17 -15.05 16.89
CA LEU A 65 -8.04 -15.77 16.29
C LEU A 65 -6.85 -15.87 17.25
N LYS A 66 -6.51 -14.78 17.96
CA LYS A 66 -5.46 -14.78 18.99
C LYS A 66 -5.77 -15.78 20.10
N ARG A 67 -7.00 -15.83 20.61
CA ARG A 67 -7.37 -16.83 21.63
C ARG A 67 -7.27 -18.26 21.11
N LYS A 68 -7.52 -18.48 19.82
CA LYS A 68 -7.44 -19.81 19.23
C LYS A 68 -6.00 -20.24 18.96
N PHE A 69 -5.17 -19.35 18.42
CA PHE A 69 -3.78 -19.64 18.04
C PHE A 69 -2.79 -19.54 19.22
N ASN A 70 -3.07 -18.72 20.23
CA ASN A 70 -2.24 -18.65 21.46
C ASN A 70 -2.24 -19.96 22.28
N ASN A 71 -3.12 -20.91 21.97
CA ASN A 71 -3.16 -22.23 22.60
C ASN A 71 -2.38 -23.30 21.81
N SER A 72 -1.79 -22.95 20.67
CA SER A 72 -0.98 -23.85 19.85
C SER A 72 0.51 -23.57 20.05
N GLU A 73 1.33 -24.62 20.20
CA GLU A 73 2.80 -24.56 20.28
C GLU A 73 3.48 -24.05 18.99
N THR A 74 2.69 -23.63 17.99
CA THR A 74 3.12 -23.34 16.62
C THR A 74 3.13 -21.85 16.26
N ASP A 75 2.81 -20.96 17.21
CA ASP A 75 2.65 -19.53 16.96
C ASP A 75 3.93 -18.73 17.23
N VAL A 76 4.45 -18.09 16.17
CA VAL A 76 5.66 -17.28 16.23
C VAL A 76 5.43 -16.05 17.12
N MET A 77 6.28 -15.86 18.12
CA MET A 77 6.19 -14.77 19.11
C MET A 77 4.83 -14.74 19.83
N LYS A 78 4.19 -15.91 20.03
CA LYS A 78 2.90 -16.07 20.70
C LYS A 78 1.80 -15.18 20.09
N GLY A 79 1.79 -15.04 18.77
CA GLY A 79 0.73 -14.32 18.05
C GLY A 79 0.71 -12.82 18.27
N LYS A 80 1.76 -12.25 18.88
CA LYS A 80 1.84 -10.81 19.23
C LYS A 80 1.56 -9.92 18.02
N TYR A 81 2.08 -10.30 16.86
CA TYR A 81 1.97 -9.57 15.59
C TYR A 81 1.08 -10.25 14.55
N LEU A 82 0.27 -11.22 14.97
CA LEU A 82 -0.63 -11.99 14.10
C LEU A 82 -1.54 -11.07 13.27
N HIS A 83 -2.04 -9.98 13.84
CA HIS A 83 -2.91 -9.06 13.11
C HIS A 83 -2.11 -8.01 12.33
N MET A 84 -2.32 -8.02 11.02
CA MET A 84 -1.87 -6.96 10.12
C MET A 84 -3.07 -6.17 9.59
N ARG A 85 -3.05 -4.85 9.74
CA ARG A 85 -4.09 -4.02 9.12
C ARG A 85 -3.77 -3.82 7.64
N CYS A 86 -4.77 -3.89 6.78
CA CYS A 86 -4.58 -3.63 5.36
C CYS A 86 -4.24 -2.15 5.09
N ALA A 87 -2.99 -1.86 4.70
CA ALA A 87 -2.55 -0.50 4.37
C ALA A 87 -3.31 0.13 3.21
N ALA A 88 -3.62 -0.63 2.16
CA ALA A 88 -4.40 -0.12 1.03
C ALA A 88 -5.79 0.34 1.48
N HIS A 89 -6.39 -0.37 2.45
CA HIS A 89 -7.65 0.04 3.05
C HIS A 89 -7.48 1.31 3.91
N ILE A 90 -6.43 1.39 4.74
CA ILE A 90 -6.18 2.59 5.55
C ILE A 90 -5.91 3.80 4.65
N LEU A 91 -5.10 3.67 3.59
CA LEU A 91 -4.84 4.74 2.63
C LEU A 91 -6.12 5.18 1.92
N ASN A 92 -7.03 4.25 1.60
CA ASN A 92 -8.36 4.60 1.11
C ASN A 92 -9.15 5.44 2.12
N LEU A 93 -9.08 5.14 3.42
CA LEU A 93 -9.71 5.97 4.45
C LEU A 93 -9.05 7.34 4.57
N VAL A 94 -7.72 7.41 4.46
CA VAL A 94 -6.95 8.67 4.50
C VAL A 94 -7.41 9.59 3.38
N VAL A 95 -7.39 9.13 2.13
CA VAL A 95 -7.77 9.96 0.98
C VAL A 95 -9.24 10.32 1.01
N LYS A 96 -10.13 9.40 1.40
CA LYS A 96 -11.56 9.71 1.53
C LYS A 96 -11.84 10.83 2.52
N ASP A 97 -11.11 10.90 3.63
CA ASP A 97 -11.25 12.00 4.58
C ASP A 97 -10.76 13.32 3.99
N GLY A 98 -9.72 13.31 3.14
CA GLY A 98 -9.28 14.48 2.38
C GLY A 98 -10.27 14.94 1.30
N LEU A 99 -11.00 14.01 0.69
CA LEU A 99 -11.97 14.32 -0.37
C LEU A 99 -13.30 14.90 0.14
N LYS A 100 -13.49 15.06 1.46
CA LYS A 100 -14.76 15.54 2.04
C LYS A 100 -15.22 16.88 1.47
N ASP A 101 -14.29 17.82 1.31
CA ASP A 101 -14.58 19.15 0.77
C ASP A 101 -14.86 19.13 -0.74
N LEU A 102 -14.48 18.05 -1.43
CA LEU A 102 -14.73 17.82 -2.85
C LEU A 102 -15.97 16.95 -3.12
N LEU A 103 -16.67 16.45 -2.09
CA LEU A 103 -17.73 15.46 -2.27
C LEU A 103 -18.83 15.93 -3.22
N LYS A 104 -19.18 17.22 -3.18
CA LYS A 104 -20.19 17.81 -4.08
C LYS A 104 -19.74 17.78 -5.54
N ALA A 105 -18.55 18.30 -5.83
CA ALA A 105 -17.98 18.28 -7.19
C ALA A 105 -17.82 16.84 -7.71
N VAL A 106 -17.32 15.94 -6.86
CA VAL A 106 -17.17 14.51 -7.20
C VAL A 106 -18.52 13.86 -7.48
N ALA A 107 -19.56 14.15 -6.69
CA ALA A 107 -20.91 13.60 -6.90
C ALA A 107 -21.52 14.07 -8.22
N LYS A 108 -21.37 15.35 -8.56
CA LYS A 108 -21.84 15.91 -9.84
C LYS A 108 -21.10 15.30 -11.03
N ILE A 109 -19.77 15.23 -10.98
CA ILE A 109 -18.96 14.59 -12.05
C ILE A 109 -19.36 13.12 -12.20
N ARG A 110 -19.57 12.41 -11.09
CA ARG A 110 -20.06 11.03 -11.10
C ARG A 110 -21.43 10.92 -11.79
N ALA A 111 -22.34 11.85 -11.52
CA ALA A 111 -23.65 11.89 -12.16
C ALA A 111 -23.54 12.11 -13.68
N LEU A 112 -22.70 13.04 -14.13
CA LEU A 112 -22.39 13.25 -15.55
C LEU A 112 -21.89 11.97 -16.21
N VAL A 113 -20.89 11.32 -15.60
CA VAL A 113 -20.32 10.06 -16.12
C VAL A 113 -21.35 8.93 -16.14
N ARG A 114 -22.17 8.82 -15.09
CA ARG A 114 -23.25 7.83 -14.99
C ARG A 114 -24.30 8.05 -16.08
N TYR A 115 -24.70 9.30 -16.33
CA TYR A 115 -25.63 9.65 -17.40
C TYR A 115 -25.12 9.17 -18.75
N VAL A 116 -23.90 9.56 -19.13
CA VAL A 116 -23.27 9.17 -20.41
C VAL A 116 -23.21 7.65 -20.57
N ARG A 117 -22.92 6.93 -19.49
CA ARG A 117 -22.74 5.47 -19.51
C ARG A 117 -24.03 4.66 -19.38
N SER A 118 -25.15 5.30 -19.03
CA SER A 118 -26.41 4.60 -18.76
C SER A 118 -27.09 4.01 -20.01
N SER A 119 -26.79 4.51 -21.21
CA SER A 119 -27.31 3.90 -22.46
C SER A 119 -26.41 4.19 -23.67
N PRO A 120 -26.46 3.34 -24.72
CA PRO A 120 -25.76 3.60 -25.97
C PRO A 120 -26.16 4.92 -26.65
N ALA A 121 -27.43 5.32 -26.52
CA ALA A 121 -27.93 6.57 -27.11
C ALA A 121 -27.32 7.81 -26.43
N ARG A 122 -27.26 7.83 -25.09
CA ARG A 122 -26.61 8.90 -24.32
C ARG A 122 -25.11 8.95 -24.60
N LYS A 123 -24.47 7.78 -24.72
CA LYS A 123 -23.06 7.68 -25.13
C LYS A 123 -22.81 8.30 -26.50
N LYS A 124 -23.64 7.99 -27.52
CA LYS A 124 -23.52 8.58 -28.86
C LYS A 124 -23.69 10.11 -28.86
N LYS A 125 -24.63 10.64 -28.09
CA LYS A 125 -24.81 12.10 -27.92
C LYS A 125 -23.55 12.75 -27.35
N PHE A 126 -22.95 12.13 -26.33
CA PHE A 126 -21.71 12.62 -25.74
C PHE A 126 -20.53 12.53 -26.73
N GLU A 127 -20.39 11.42 -27.47
CA GLU A 127 -19.37 11.27 -28.52
C GLU A 127 -19.49 12.35 -29.61
N ALA A 128 -20.72 12.74 -29.99
CA ALA A 128 -20.92 13.87 -30.90
C ALA A 128 -20.39 15.19 -30.31
N CYS A 129 -20.63 15.45 -29.03
CA CYS A 129 -20.08 16.62 -28.33
C CYS A 129 -18.55 16.57 -28.27
N VAL A 130 -17.94 15.39 -28.07
CA VAL A 130 -16.47 15.21 -28.09
C VAL A 130 -15.88 15.59 -29.44
N VAL A 131 -16.54 15.21 -30.55
CA VAL A 131 -16.13 15.57 -31.91
C VAL A 131 -16.29 17.07 -32.18
N GLU A 132 -17.42 17.66 -31.80
CA GLU A 132 -17.67 19.10 -31.97
C GLU A 132 -16.67 19.97 -31.19
N GLU A 133 -16.33 19.58 -29.96
CA GLU A 133 -15.34 20.25 -29.12
C GLU A 133 -13.89 19.96 -29.53
N LYS A 134 -13.68 19.16 -30.60
CA LYS A 134 -12.37 18.79 -31.15
C LYS A 134 -11.44 18.16 -30.09
N ILE A 135 -11.99 17.30 -29.24
CA ILE A 135 -11.21 16.63 -28.19
C ILE A 135 -10.47 15.45 -28.80
N GLU A 136 -9.14 15.53 -28.86
CA GLU A 136 -8.28 14.50 -29.48
C GLU A 136 -8.04 13.25 -28.60
N SER A 137 -8.54 13.27 -27.35
CA SER A 137 -8.31 12.17 -26.41
C SER A 137 -9.00 10.88 -26.88
N LYS A 138 -8.22 9.82 -27.05
CA LYS A 138 -8.73 8.46 -27.35
C LYS A 138 -9.27 7.71 -26.13
N SER A 139 -9.20 8.30 -24.93
CA SER A 139 -9.71 7.70 -23.70
C SER A 139 -11.23 7.66 -23.67
N SER A 140 -11.82 6.93 -22.72
CA SER A 140 -13.27 6.96 -22.46
C SER A 140 -13.53 7.32 -21.01
N VAL A 141 -14.67 7.96 -20.74
CA VAL A 141 -15.13 8.20 -19.36
C VAL A 141 -15.36 6.89 -18.60
N CYS A 142 -14.87 6.83 -17.36
CA CYS A 142 -14.98 5.67 -16.48
C CYS A 142 -15.75 6.03 -15.21
N LEU A 143 -16.74 5.20 -14.84
CA LEU A 143 -17.49 5.38 -13.59
C LEU A 143 -16.68 4.80 -12.44
N ASP A 144 -16.63 5.51 -11.32
CA ASP A 144 -15.95 5.03 -10.14
C ASP A 144 -16.77 3.99 -9.35
N VAL A 145 -16.09 3.33 -8.42
CA VAL A 145 -16.68 2.56 -7.34
C VAL A 145 -16.56 3.43 -6.10
N GLU A 146 -17.68 3.95 -5.60
CA GLU A 146 -17.71 4.94 -4.50
C GLU A 146 -16.96 4.49 -3.23
N THR A 147 -16.85 3.17 -3.02
CA THR A 147 -16.10 2.61 -1.88
C THR A 147 -14.57 2.64 -2.06
N ARG A 148 -14.07 2.84 -3.29
CA ARG A 148 -12.65 2.74 -3.69
C ARG A 148 -12.13 4.03 -4.33
N TRP A 149 -11.39 4.81 -3.55
CA TRP A 149 -10.92 6.13 -3.94
C TRP A 149 -10.04 6.15 -5.21
N ASN A 150 -9.28 5.08 -5.48
CA ASN A 150 -8.42 4.98 -6.67
C ASN A 150 -9.25 4.98 -7.97
N SER A 151 -10.45 4.42 -7.94
CA SER A 151 -11.38 4.51 -9.07
C SER A 151 -12.00 5.90 -9.20
N THR A 152 -12.22 6.61 -8.09
CA THR A 152 -12.63 8.02 -8.10
C THR A 152 -11.55 8.89 -8.72
N TYR A 153 -10.27 8.68 -8.39
CA TYR A 153 -9.15 9.37 -9.03
C TYR A 153 -9.17 9.21 -10.57
N LEU A 154 -9.29 7.97 -11.06
CA LEU A 154 -9.37 7.67 -12.49
C LEU A 154 -10.58 8.33 -13.17
N MET A 155 -11.74 8.32 -12.50
CA MET A 155 -12.94 9.00 -12.99
C MET A 155 -12.69 10.50 -13.15
N LEU A 156 -12.10 11.15 -12.15
CA LEU A 156 -11.80 12.59 -12.19
C LEU A 156 -10.77 12.91 -13.28
N GLU A 157 -9.66 12.17 -13.34
CA GLU A 157 -8.62 12.32 -14.36
C GLU A 157 -9.18 12.17 -15.77
N SER A 158 -9.98 11.13 -16.01
CA SER A 158 -10.62 10.94 -17.30
C SER A 158 -11.64 12.05 -17.60
N SER A 159 -12.42 12.49 -16.61
CA SER A 159 -13.49 13.47 -16.83
C SER A 159 -12.96 14.85 -17.16
N LEU A 160 -11.81 15.25 -16.60
CA LEU A 160 -11.15 16.53 -16.94
C LEU A 160 -10.84 16.66 -18.43
N LYS A 161 -10.43 15.55 -19.08
CA LYS A 161 -10.17 15.50 -20.53
C LYS A 161 -11.41 15.81 -21.36
N PHE A 162 -12.60 15.58 -20.80
CA PHE A 162 -13.88 15.76 -21.48
C PHE A 162 -14.73 16.92 -20.89
N LYS A 163 -14.14 17.80 -20.08
CA LYS A 163 -14.84 18.93 -19.46
C LYS A 163 -15.71 19.73 -20.46
N LYS A 164 -15.15 20.07 -21.62
CA LYS A 164 -15.87 20.83 -22.66
C LYS A 164 -17.05 20.04 -23.25
N ALA A 165 -16.86 18.76 -23.53
CA ALA A 165 -17.92 17.90 -24.05
C ALA A 165 -19.07 17.72 -23.05
N PHE A 166 -18.78 17.66 -21.75
CA PHE A 166 -19.81 17.65 -20.71
C PHE A 166 -20.62 18.96 -20.69
N GLY A 167 -19.95 20.11 -20.77
CA GLY A 167 -20.64 21.41 -20.84
C GLY A 167 -21.51 21.56 -22.09
N ASN A 168 -21.00 21.14 -23.26
CA ASN A 168 -21.77 21.15 -24.51
C ASN A 168 -22.98 20.19 -24.43
N LEU A 169 -22.79 18.98 -23.91
CA LEU A 169 -23.90 18.04 -23.69
C LEU A 169 -24.94 18.62 -22.73
N TYR A 170 -24.52 19.24 -21.63
CA TYR A 170 -25.40 19.89 -20.66
C TYR A 170 -26.22 21.02 -21.32
N GLY A 171 -25.60 21.82 -22.20
CA GLY A 171 -26.30 22.88 -22.94
C GLY A 171 -27.35 22.36 -23.93
N LYS A 172 -27.23 21.12 -24.41
CA LYS A 172 -28.09 20.53 -25.46
C LYS A 172 -29.12 19.53 -24.96
N ASP A 173 -28.86 18.84 -23.85
CA ASP A 173 -29.67 17.72 -23.38
C ASP A 173 -30.53 18.10 -22.16
N SER A 174 -31.79 18.43 -22.42
CA SER A 174 -32.77 18.76 -21.37
C SER A 174 -33.01 17.63 -20.36
N THR A 175 -32.79 16.37 -20.73
CA THR A 175 -32.92 15.23 -19.80
C THR A 175 -31.75 15.24 -18.81
N LEU A 176 -30.53 15.49 -19.29
CA LEU A 176 -29.37 15.65 -18.42
C LEU A 176 -29.58 16.81 -17.44
N GLN A 177 -30.02 17.97 -17.93
CA GLN A 177 -30.30 19.14 -17.09
C GLN A 177 -31.24 18.79 -15.94
N LYS A 178 -32.38 18.14 -16.24
CA LYS A 178 -33.37 17.72 -15.24
C LYS A 178 -32.78 16.77 -14.19
N GLU A 179 -31.98 15.78 -14.60
CA GLU A 179 -31.34 14.84 -13.68
C GLU A 179 -30.27 15.50 -12.78
N MET A 180 -29.68 16.62 -13.21
CA MET A 180 -28.64 17.32 -12.45
C MET A 180 -29.17 18.35 -11.45
N ILE A 181 -30.41 18.85 -11.60
CA ILE A 181 -31.00 19.86 -10.71
C ILE A 181 -30.93 19.43 -9.24
N GLU A 182 -31.19 18.15 -8.95
CA GLU A 182 -31.16 17.60 -7.58
C GLU A 182 -29.77 17.64 -6.92
N LEU A 183 -28.69 17.79 -7.71
CA LEU A 183 -27.30 17.89 -7.24
C LEU A 183 -26.77 19.33 -7.22
N GLY A 184 -27.64 20.31 -7.47
CA GLY A 184 -27.28 21.73 -7.59
C GLY A 184 -26.71 22.08 -8.97
N ASP A 185 -27.38 21.58 -10.02
CA ASP A 185 -27.13 21.83 -11.45
C ASP A 185 -25.74 21.33 -11.94
N ASP A 186 -25.25 21.94 -13.03
CA ASP A 186 -23.98 21.59 -13.66
C ASP A 186 -22.78 21.73 -12.70
N VAL A 187 -21.67 21.08 -13.07
CA VAL A 187 -20.38 21.27 -12.43
C VAL A 187 -19.85 22.66 -12.79
N THR A 188 -19.74 23.53 -11.79
CA THR A 188 -19.32 24.92 -11.98
C THR A 188 -17.87 25.02 -12.46
N GLY A 189 -17.53 26.16 -13.07
CA GLY A 189 -16.15 26.44 -13.49
C GLY A 189 -15.15 26.33 -12.34
N GLU A 190 -15.54 26.76 -11.14
CA GLU A 190 -14.72 26.67 -9.92
C GLU A 190 -14.58 25.23 -9.42
N GLU A 191 -15.65 24.42 -9.41
CA GLU A 191 -15.57 23.00 -9.08
C GLU A 191 -14.62 22.24 -10.02
N TRP A 192 -14.68 22.51 -11.32
CA TRP A 192 -13.74 21.94 -12.29
C TRP A 192 -12.29 22.40 -12.06
N LYS A 193 -12.09 23.68 -11.72
CA LYS A 193 -10.77 24.24 -11.43
C LYS A 193 -10.18 23.61 -10.17
N GLN A 194 -10.99 23.46 -9.13
CA GLN A 194 -10.63 22.82 -7.88
C GLN A 194 -10.20 21.36 -8.10
N VAL A 195 -10.98 20.58 -8.86
CA VAL A 195 -10.62 19.20 -9.23
C VAL A 195 -9.33 19.16 -10.03
N SER A 196 -9.19 20.02 -11.05
CA SER A 196 -7.99 20.06 -11.89
C SER A 196 -6.73 20.38 -11.12
N TYR A 197 -6.81 21.25 -10.11
CA TYR A 197 -5.68 21.68 -9.30
C TYR A 197 -5.29 20.66 -8.22
N LEU A 198 -6.26 19.95 -7.64
CA LEU A 198 -6.02 18.95 -6.59
C LEU A 198 -5.61 17.58 -7.15
N LEU A 199 -5.90 17.30 -8.42
CA LEU A 199 -5.60 16.01 -9.02
C LEU A 199 -4.10 15.65 -9.03
N PRO A 200 -3.16 16.56 -9.35
CA PRO A 200 -1.73 16.31 -9.20
C PRO A 200 -1.32 15.92 -7.77
N PHE A 201 -1.89 16.58 -6.75
CA PHE A 201 -1.66 16.21 -5.35
C PHE A 201 -2.22 14.82 -5.03
N LEU A 202 -3.43 14.50 -5.49
CA LEU A 202 -4.04 13.18 -5.30
C LEU A 202 -3.32 12.05 -6.04
N LYS A 203 -2.64 12.36 -7.16
CA LYS A 203 -1.86 11.39 -7.95
C LYS A 203 -0.80 10.69 -7.11
N VAL A 204 -0.18 11.45 -6.22
CA VAL A 204 0.83 10.98 -5.27
C VAL A 204 0.27 9.79 -4.49
N PHE A 205 -0.89 9.93 -3.85
CA PHE A 205 -1.52 8.83 -3.13
C PHE A 205 -1.98 7.68 -4.06
N TYR A 206 -2.29 7.96 -5.32
CA TYR A 206 -2.82 6.98 -6.28
C TYR A 206 -1.70 6.03 -6.65
N ASP A 207 -0.53 6.58 -6.94
CA ASP A 207 0.69 5.83 -7.21
C ASP A 207 1.10 5.00 -5.98
N ALA A 208 0.96 5.54 -4.76
CA ALA A 208 1.17 4.78 -3.52
C ALA A 208 0.18 3.60 -3.39
N THR A 209 -1.09 3.79 -3.77
CA THR A 209 -2.10 2.73 -3.75
C THR A 209 -1.80 1.64 -4.76
N LEU A 210 -1.14 1.94 -5.89
CA LEU A 210 -0.75 0.91 -6.85
C LEU A 210 0.43 0.06 -6.37
N LYS A 211 1.28 0.59 -5.47
CA LYS A 211 2.43 -0.14 -4.91
C LYS A 211 2.04 -1.13 -3.81
N MET A 212 0.93 -0.91 -3.09
CA MET A 212 0.53 -1.74 -1.94
C MET A 212 -0.09 -3.13 -2.29
N PRO A 213 -0.99 -3.27 -3.28
CA PRO A 213 -1.75 -4.50 -3.51
C PRO A 213 -1.07 -5.49 -4.47
N ALA A 214 0.27 -5.53 -4.52
CA ALA A 214 0.92 -6.49 -5.41
C ALA A 214 0.75 -7.92 -4.89
N SER A 215 0.34 -8.79 -5.79
CA SER A 215 -0.01 -10.19 -5.51
C SER A 215 0.93 -11.19 -6.17
N ILE A 216 1.89 -10.69 -6.95
CA ILE A 216 2.79 -11.47 -7.80
C ILE A 216 4.28 -11.20 -7.50
N TYR A 217 4.59 -10.24 -6.63
CA TYR A 217 5.94 -9.97 -6.12
C TYR A 217 5.88 -9.57 -4.65
N VAL A 218 7.02 -9.67 -3.95
CA VAL A 218 7.12 -9.31 -2.52
C VAL A 218 6.89 -7.81 -2.36
N THR A 219 5.92 -7.45 -1.51
CA THR A 219 5.59 -6.04 -1.21
C THR A 219 5.96 -5.63 0.20
N SER A 220 6.17 -6.59 1.11
CA SER A 220 6.41 -6.33 2.53
C SER A 220 7.62 -5.43 2.76
N ASN A 221 8.74 -5.69 2.07
CA ASN A 221 9.96 -4.89 2.16
C ASN A 221 9.80 -3.44 1.64
N SER A 222 8.83 -3.18 0.76
CA SER A 222 8.52 -1.82 0.27
C SER A 222 7.47 -1.08 1.11
N TYR A 223 6.80 -1.79 2.03
CA TYR A 223 5.65 -1.27 2.78
C TYR A 223 6.01 -0.02 3.58
N VAL A 224 7.10 -0.10 4.35
CA VAL A 224 7.50 0.96 5.29
C VAL A 224 7.85 2.23 4.50
N GLU A 225 8.60 2.08 3.40
CA GLU A 225 8.95 3.16 2.48
C GLU A 225 7.71 3.88 1.92
N VAL A 226 6.71 3.13 1.45
CA VAL A 226 5.48 3.73 0.90
C VAL A 226 4.68 4.46 1.97
N ILE A 227 4.46 3.86 3.14
CA ILE A 227 3.67 4.47 4.22
C ILE A 227 4.33 5.72 4.77
N PHE A 228 5.63 5.64 5.07
CA PHE A 228 6.36 6.76 5.64
C PHE A 228 6.54 7.87 4.60
N GLY A 229 6.69 7.53 3.32
CA GLY A 229 6.68 8.50 2.23
C GLY A 229 5.35 9.26 2.11
N VAL A 230 4.22 8.56 2.26
CA VAL A 230 2.90 9.20 2.35
C VAL A 230 2.83 10.15 3.56
N GLY A 231 3.32 9.72 4.72
CA GLY A 231 3.41 10.56 5.91
C GLY A 231 4.23 11.83 5.69
N GLU A 232 5.38 11.72 5.03
CA GLU A 232 6.26 12.83 4.70
C GLU A 232 5.60 13.82 3.73
N VAL A 233 4.95 13.33 2.68
CA VAL A 233 4.20 14.20 1.74
C VAL A 233 3.12 14.97 2.48
N LEU A 234 2.36 14.31 3.35
CA LEU A 234 1.35 14.99 4.15
C LEU A 234 1.99 16.05 5.04
N SER A 235 3.07 15.74 5.74
CA SER A 235 3.79 16.69 6.59
C SER A 235 4.27 17.92 5.81
N LYS A 236 4.87 17.74 4.62
CA LYS A 236 5.33 18.85 3.75
C LYS A 236 4.18 19.74 3.26
N HIS A 237 2.98 19.19 3.07
CA HIS A 237 1.82 19.93 2.54
C HIS A 237 0.92 20.55 3.62
N LEU A 238 1.22 20.36 4.92
CA LEU A 238 0.46 21.01 6.00
C LEU A 238 0.57 22.54 5.97
N THR A 239 1.69 23.07 5.47
CA THR A 239 1.96 24.51 5.35
C THR A 239 1.93 25.00 3.91
N HIS A 240 1.25 24.28 3.01
CA HIS A 240 1.17 24.63 1.60
C HIS A 240 0.52 26.01 1.38
N GLU A 241 0.92 26.77 0.37
CA GLU A 241 0.38 28.14 0.14
C GLU A 241 -1.12 28.11 -0.16
N ASP A 242 -1.55 27.14 -0.98
CA ASP A 242 -2.96 26.92 -1.30
C ASP A 242 -3.78 26.37 -0.11
N VAL A 243 -4.87 27.07 0.21
CA VAL A 243 -5.77 26.75 1.33
C VAL A 243 -6.48 25.40 1.13
N GLY A 244 -6.87 25.07 -0.10
CA GLY A 244 -7.55 23.82 -0.41
C GLY A 244 -6.65 22.60 -0.19
N ILE A 245 -5.40 22.66 -0.66
CA ILE A 245 -4.40 21.62 -0.41
C ILE A 245 -4.12 21.50 1.08
N ARG A 246 -3.93 22.60 1.82
CA ARG A 246 -3.71 22.53 3.28
C ARG A 246 -4.86 21.87 4.02
N ASN A 247 -6.10 22.27 3.72
CA ASN A 247 -7.29 21.73 4.40
C ASN A 247 -7.43 20.24 4.12
N MET A 248 -7.32 19.82 2.85
CA MET A 248 -7.33 18.42 2.46
C MET A 248 -6.22 17.64 3.17
N THR A 249 -4.99 18.16 3.15
CA THR A 249 -3.82 17.55 3.79
C THR A 249 -4.02 17.39 5.29
N SER A 250 -4.56 18.39 5.97
CA SER A 250 -4.84 18.34 7.40
C SER A 250 -5.80 17.20 7.75
N GLN A 251 -6.91 17.06 7.02
CA GLN A 251 -7.86 15.96 7.21
C GLN A 251 -7.23 14.59 6.94
N MET A 252 -6.44 14.48 5.87
CA MET A 252 -5.69 13.26 5.54
C MET A 252 -4.68 12.91 6.63
N LYS A 253 -3.94 13.90 7.15
CA LYS A 253 -2.92 13.72 8.20
C LYS A 253 -3.53 13.26 9.52
N ILE A 254 -4.67 13.83 9.93
CA ILE A 254 -5.43 13.36 11.10
C ILE A 254 -5.78 11.87 10.97
N LYS A 255 -6.27 11.45 9.80
CA LYS A 255 -6.57 10.02 9.55
C LYS A 255 -5.30 9.18 9.54
N TYR A 256 -4.23 9.64 8.90
CA TYR A 256 -2.95 8.95 8.84
C TYR A 256 -2.39 8.71 10.26
N ASP A 257 -2.37 9.74 11.09
CA ASP A 257 -1.80 9.70 12.44
C ASP A 257 -2.58 8.80 13.39
N LYS A 258 -3.87 8.60 13.15
CA LYS A 258 -4.68 7.61 13.87
C LYS A 258 -4.08 6.20 13.78
N TYR A 259 -3.46 5.85 12.65
CA TYR A 259 -2.91 4.51 12.40
C TYR A 259 -1.39 4.45 12.56
N TRP A 260 -0.68 5.47 12.07
CA TRP A 260 0.79 5.46 11.99
C TRP A 260 1.46 6.61 12.75
N GLY A 261 0.71 7.46 13.46
CA GLY A 261 1.27 8.60 14.19
C GLY A 261 1.83 8.26 15.58
N LYS A 262 1.41 7.13 16.17
CA LYS A 262 1.89 6.67 17.48
C LYS A 262 2.76 5.42 17.31
N ILE A 263 3.98 5.46 17.85
CA ILE A 263 4.94 4.36 17.76
C ILE A 263 4.40 3.06 18.39
N ASP A 264 3.58 3.16 19.44
CA ASP A 264 3.00 2.01 20.16
C ASP A 264 1.98 1.22 19.34
N ASN A 265 1.41 1.84 18.30
CA ASN A 265 0.40 1.21 17.45
C ASN A 265 1.00 0.46 16.26
N LEU A 266 2.33 0.52 16.08
CA LEU A 266 3.00 -0.06 14.92
C LEU A 266 3.20 -1.57 15.09
N ASN A 267 2.90 -2.32 14.02
CA ASN A 267 3.26 -3.72 13.94
C ASN A 267 4.75 -3.83 13.57
N LEU A 268 5.60 -4.23 14.53
CA LEU A 268 7.06 -4.23 14.35
C LEU A 268 7.55 -5.22 13.29
N LEU A 269 6.74 -6.24 12.95
CA LEU A 269 7.04 -7.20 11.89
C LEU A 269 7.21 -6.53 10.52
N LEU A 270 6.59 -5.38 10.31
CA LEU A 270 6.75 -4.59 9.09
C LEU A 270 8.21 -4.14 8.90
N PHE A 271 8.89 -3.75 9.98
CA PHE A 271 10.28 -3.31 9.92
C PHE A 271 11.24 -4.48 9.73
N VAL A 272 10.91 -5.68 10.25
CA VAL A 272 11.72 -6.89 10.02
C VAL A 272 11.87 -7.16 8.53
N SER A 273 10.81 -6.99 7.74
CA SER A 273 10.90 -7.17 6.28
C SER A 273 11.82 -6.17 5.57
N LEU A 274 12.00 -4.97 6.14
CA LEU A 274 12.94 -3.97 5.63
C LEU A 274 14.38 -4.26 6.11
N ILE A 275 14.53 -4.78 7.33
CA ILE A 275 15.83 -5.25 7.84
C ILE A 275 16.35 -6.40 6.99
N LEU A 276 15.51 -7.36 6.62
CA LEU A 276 15.84 -8.50 5.76
C LEU A 276 15.97 -8.14 4.27
N ASP A 277 15.88 -6.86 3.90
CA ASP A 277 16.24 -6.42 2.56
C ASP A 277 17.72 -5.98 2.56
N PRO A 278 18.60 -6.69 1.82
CA PRO A 278 20.04 -6.47 1.85
C PRO A 278 20.47 -5.09 1.33
N ARG A 279 19.55 -4.35 0.69
CA ARG A 279 19.77 -2.98 0.20
C ARG A 279 19.57 -1.92 1.28
N TRP A 280 18.83 -2.25 2.34
CA TRP A 280 18.33 -1.32 3.36
C TRP A 280 18.89 -1.61 4.73
N LYS A 281 18.71 -2.85 5.22
CA LYS A 281 19.14 -3.31 6.54
C LYS A 281 18.63 -2.44 7.69
N LEU A 282 19.12 -2.69 8.91
CA LEU A 282 18.72 -1.97 10.11
C LEU A 282 18.97 -0.45 10.03
N VAL A 283 20.05 -0.07 9.34
CA VAL A 283 20.47 1.33 9.16
C VAL A 283 19.37 2.18 8.52
N CYS A 284 18.68 1.66 7.49
CA CYS A 284 17.57 2.36 6.86
C CYS A 284 16.37 2.52 7.81
N VAL A 285 16.09 1.50 8.61
CA VAL A 285 14.98 1.54 9.59
C VAL A 285 15.26 2.63 10.63
N GLU A 286 16.46 2.64 11.20
CA GLU A 286 16.91 3.64 12.18
C GLU A 286 16.76 5.06 11.69
N TRP A 287 17.21 5.32 10.47
CA TRP A 287 17.07 6.62 9.83
C TRP A 287 15.61 7.01 9.65
N MET A 288 14.80 6.10 9.08
CA MET A 288 13.41 6.36 8.73
C MET A 288 12.52 6.64 9.94
N VAL A 289 12.71 5.92 11.05
CA VAL A 289 11.91 6.14 12.27
C VAL A 289 12.29 7.44 12.99
N LYS A 290 13.57 7.83 12.98
CA LYS A 290 14.02 9.13 13.51
C LYS A 290 13.45 10.28 12.68
N LYS A 291 13.43 10.14 11.37
CA LYS A 291 12.83 11.12 10.46
C LYS A 291 11.33 11.29 10.72
N ALA A 292 10.59 10.19 10.83
CA ALA A 292 9.14 10.25 10.97
C ALA A 292 8.63 10.68 12.36
N TYR A 293 9.34 10.35 13.44
CA TYR A 293 8.86 10.56 14.81
C TYR A 293 9.72 11.53 15.63
N GLY A 294 10.81 12.05 15.06
CA GLY A 294 11.83 12.80 15.78
C GLY A 294 12.85 11.90 16.48
N VAL A 295 13.98 12.47 16.88
CA VAL A 295 15.15 11.74 17.39
C VAL A 295 14.82 10.88 18.61
N GLU A 296 14.14 11.44 19.62
CA GLU A 296 13.85 10.76 20.88
C GLU A 296 12.95 9.53 20.68
N LYS A 297 11.77 9.73 20.09
CA LYS A 297 10.81 8.64 19.81
C LYS A 297 11.34 7.66 18.76
N GLY A 298 12.09 8.16 17.78
CA GLY A 298 12.75 7.34 16.77
C GLY A 298 13.80 6.42 17.36
N ASN A 299 14.62 6.90 18.30
CA ASN A 299 15.60 6.08 19.02
C ASN A 299 14.89 4.98 19.84
N LEU A 300 13.84 5.33 20.58
CA LEU A 300 13.05 4.36 21.34
C LEU A 300 12.43 3.28 20.43
N LEU A 301 11.81 3.69 19.32
CA LEU A 301 11.23 2.76 18.35
C LEU A 301 12.30 1.88 17.69
N SER A 302 13.47 2.44 17.35
CA SER A 302 14.58 1.67 16.82
C SER A 302 15.04 0.58 17.80
N MET A 303 15.25 0.93 19.08
CA MET A 303 15.62 -0.04 20.10
C MET A 303 14.59 -1.16 20.22
N ASN A 304 13.31 -0.82 20.21
CA ASN A 304 12.22 -1.80 20.24
C ASN A 304 12.22 -2.72 19.01
N ILE A 305 12.47 -2.17 17.82
CA ILE A 305 12.58 -2.95 16.57
C ILE A 305 13.77 -3.88 16.63
N LYS A 306 14.94 -3.40 17.06
CA LYS A 306 16.17 -4.21 17.17
C LYS A 306 15.99 -5.36 18.16
N TYR A 307 15.45 -5.07 19.35
CA TYR A 307 15.15 -6.09 20.35
C TYR A 307 14.15 -7.11 19.81
N PHE A 308 13.07 -6.65 19.17
CA PHE A 308 12.09 -7.53 18.55
C PHE A 308 12.70 -8.43 17.47
N PHE A 309 13.53 -7.87 16.57
CA PHE A 309 14.21 -8.63 15.53
C PHE A 309 15.12 -9.70 16.12
N GLN A 310 15.88 -9.36 17.16
CA GLN A 310 16.75 -10.32 17.86
C GLN A 310 15.94 -11.46 18.49
N SER A 311 14.90 -11.16 19.27
CA SER A 311 14.05 -12.19 19.87
C SER A 311 13.36 -13.05 18.82
N PHE A 312 12.91 -12.45 17.72
CA PHE A 312 12.32 -13.17 16.59
C PHE A 312 13.32 -14.17 15.99
N PHE A 313 14.56 -13.74 15.75
CA PHE A 313 15.61 -14.63 15.24
C PHE A 313 15.93 -15.77 16.20
N GLU A 314 16.08 -15.49 17.49
CA GLU A 314 16.37 -16.49 18.54
C GLU A 314 15.29 -17.57 18.62
N GLU A 315 14.01 -17.20 18.50
CA GLU A 315 12.89 -18.14 18.48
C GLU A 315 12.95 -19.07 17.26
N TYR A 316 13.21 -18.54 16.07
CA TYR A 316 13.43 -19.35 14.86
C TYR A 316 14.63 -20.27 15.01
N GLN A 317 15.76 -19.78 15.52
CA GLN A 317 16.97 -20.57 15.71
C GLN A 317 16.74 -21.75 16.67
N SER A 318 15.95 -21.52 17.74
CA SER A 318 15.60 -22.57 18.70
C SER A 318 14.68 -23.65 18.11
N SER A 319 13.92 -23.30 17.08
CA SER A 319 12.95 -24.16 16.41
C SER A 319 13.58 -25.05 15.32
N ILE A 320 14.81 -24.76 14.90
CA ILE A 320 15.55 -25.58 13.93
C ILE A 320 16.17 -26.77 14.68
N PRO A 321 15.91 -28.02 14.26
CA PRO A 321 16.60 -29.18 14.81
C PRO A 321 18.10 -29.02 14.60
N LYS A 322 18.90 -29.06 15.69
CA LYS A 322 20.36 -28.96 15.59
C LYS A 322 20.89 -30.12 14.72
N SER A 323 21.17 -29.83 13.46
CA SER A 323 21.95 -30.68 12.58
C SER A 323 23.32 -30.89 13.22
N LYS A 324 23.75 -32.15 13.40
CA LYS A 324 25.13 -32.46 13.78
C LYS A 324 26.07 -31.89 12.71
N GLY A 325 27.06 -31.13 13.16
CA GLY A 325 27.87 -30.25 12.32
C GLY A 325 28.40 -30.86 11.03
N GLY A 326 28.30 -30.07 9.96
CA GLY A 326 29.04 -30.23 8.71
C GLY A 326 29.84 -28.96 8.48
N ALA A 327 31.14 -29.13 8.29
CA ALA A 327 32.11 -28.05 8.14
C ALA A 327 31.78 -27.09 6.99
N SER A 328 32.10 -25.83 7.22
CA SER A 328 32.19 -24.75 6.25
C SER A 328 33.00 -25.15 5.01
N SER A 329 32.41 -25.01 3.82
CA SER A 329 33.14 -24.95 2.56
C SER A 329 32.71 -23.70 1.79
N SER A 330 33.60 -22.72 1.72
CA SER A 330 33.52 -21.61 0.77
C SER A 330 33.73 -22.14 -0.64
N SER A 331 32.75 -21.96 -1.54
CA SER A 331 32.96 -22.08 -2.98
C SER A 331 32.49 -20.81 -3.67
N SER A 332 33.46 -20.03 -4.15
CA SER A 332 33.28 -18.97 -5.12
C SER A 332 32.99 -19.59 -6.50
N THR A 333 31.83 -19.27 -7.07
CA THR A 333 31.55 -19.57 -8.48
C THR A 333 30.99 -18.35 -9.18
N ASN A 334 31.86 -17.69 -9.95
CA ASN A 334 31.50 -16.75 -10.99
C ASN A 334 30.65 -17.46 -12.04
N THR A 335 29.42 -16.99 -12.28
CA THR A 335 28.66 -17.41 -13.47
C THR A 335 27.95 -16.23 -14.11
N SER A 336 28.23 -16.05 -15.40
CA SER A 336 27.79 -15.00 -16.30
C SER A 336 26.27 -15.02 -16.52
N LYS A 337 25.59 -13.90 -16.29
CA LYS A 337 24.16 -13.72 -16.54
C LYS A 337 23.89 -13.44 -18.03
N SER A 338 23.10 -14.28 -18.70
CA SER A 338 22.38 -13.89 -19.93
C SER A 338 21.00 -13.37 -19.56
N SER A 339 20.74 -12.07 -19.79
CA SER A 339 19.45 -11.45 -19.50
C SER A 339 18.46 -11.67 -20.66
N PHE A 340 17.22 -12.04 -20.34
CA PHE A 340 16.08 -11.89 -21.24
C PHE A 340 15.10 -10.90 -20.61
N HIS A 341 14.83 -9.80 -21.31
CA HIS A 341 14.00 -8.68 -20.86
C HIS A 341 12.62 -8.71 -21.55
N PRO A 342 11.54 -8.46 -20.80
CA PRO A 342 10.38 -7.75 -21.32
C PRO A 342 10.48 -6.27 -20.93
N LYS A 343 10.36 -5.39 -21.94
CA LYS A 343 10.38 -3.94 -21.78
C LYS A 343 9.07 -3.45 -21.17
N ASP A 344 9.11 -2.89 -19.96
CA ASP A 344 8.02 -2.05 -19.46
C ASP A 344 8.32 -0.56 -19.66
N LYS A 345 7.26 0.14 -20.07
CA LYS A 345 7.26 1.54 -20.53
C LYS A 345 7.58 2.50 -19.38
N LYS A 346 8.44 3.48 -19.65
CA LYS A 346 8.69 4.65 -18.80
C LYS A 346 7.37 5.33 -18.46
N GLN A 347 7.04 5.39 -17.17
CA GLN A 347 5.92 6.18 -16.65
C GLN A 347 6.49 7.47 -16.03
N ASP A 348 5.82 8.57 -16.32
CA ASP A 348 6.22 9.94 -15.98
C ASP A 348 6.41 10.13 -14.46
N ASP A 349 7.58 10.64 -14.07
CA ASP A 349 8.26 10.40 -12.79
C ASP A 349 8.06 11.55 -11.80
N THR A 350 6.85 12.11 -11.70
CA THR A 350 6.67 13.40 -11.01
C THR A 350 6.64 13.29 -9.48
N PHE A 351 6.42 12.12 -8.86
CA PHE A 351 6.50 11.94 -7.40
C PHE A 351 6.81 10.48 -7.02
N ASN A 352 8.03 10.03 -7.27
CA ASN A 352 8.48 8.73 -6.79
C ASN A 352 8.88 8.83 -5.30
N PHE A 353 7.92 8.62 -4.39
CA PHE A 353 8.16 8.67 -2.92
C PHE A 353 9.36 7.87 -2.45
N GLY A 354 9.53 6.71 -3.08
CA GLY A 354 10.68 5.89 -2.81
C GLY A 354 11.94 6.64 -3.23
N ALA A 355 12.01 7.17 -4.45
CA ALA A 355 13.17 7.93 -4.89
C ALA A 355 13.49 9.13 -3.99
N LEU A 356 12.48 9.83 -3.46
CA LEU A 356 12.69 10.94 -2.52
C LEU A 356 13.35 10.47 -1.22
N LEU A 357 12.74 9.51 -0.50
CA LEU A 357 13.31 8.97 0.74
C LEU A 357 14.66 8.29 0.50
N ARG A 358 14.83 7.64 -0.66
CA ARG A 358 16.09 7.02 -1.09
C ARG A 358 17.19 8.05 -1.30
N SER A 359 16.90 9.14 -2.01
CA SER A 359 17.86 10.22 -2.25
C SER A 359 18.28 10.91 -0.95
N GLU A 360 17.35 11.13 -0.03
CA GLU A 360 17.64 11.73 1.28
C GLU A 360 18.47 10.77 2.15
N PHE A 361 18.17 9.47 2.15
CA PHE A 361 18.98 8.47 2.85
C PHE A 361 20.40 8.36 2.30
N GLU A 362 20.57 8.44 0.97
CA GLU A 362 21.87 8.36 0.30
C GLU A 362 22.78 9.53 0.63
N MET A 363 22.23 10.72 0.82
CA MET A 363 23.01 11.90 1.22
C MET A 363 23.52 11.82 2.66
N GLU A 364 22.87 11.04 3.53
CA GLU A 364 23.10 11.09 4.98
C GLU A 364 23.97 9.94 5.53
N MET A 365 24.24 8.85 4.79
CA MET A 365 24.89 7.65 5.35
C MET A 365 26.16 7.21 4.62
N GLY A 366 27.27 6.98 5.35
CA GLY A 366 28.51 6.31 4.91
C GLY A 366 28.70 4.91 5.52
N ASP A 367 29.66 4.12 5.01
CA ASP A 367 29.92 2.74 5.44
C ASP A 367 30.84 2.64 6.67
N GLY A 368 30.67 1.59 7.51
CA GLY A 368 31.42 1.39 8.75
C GLY A 368 31.84 -0.08 9.00
N ASP A 369 32.92 -0.26 9.78
CA ASP A 369 33.73 -1.48 9.98
C ASP A 369 33.39 -2.29 11.28
N VAL A 370 33.90 -3.53 11.39
CA VAL A 370 33.30 -4.67 12.14
C VAL A 370 34.23 -5.35 13.16
N GLY A 371 33.65 -5.82 14.28
CA GLY A 371 34.21 -6.80 15.23
C GLY A 371 33.38 -8.11 15.33
N LYS A 372 33.80 -9.09 16.16
CA LYS A 372 33.22 -10.46 16.24
C LYS A 372 31.73 -10.50 16.61
N LYS A 373 30.93 -11.25 15.82
CA LYS A 373 29.46 -11.16 15.75
C LYS A 373 28.73 -12.47 15.36
N THR A 374 27.45 -12.57 15.71
CA THR A 374 26.46 -13.60 15.33
C THR A 374 26.08 -13.56 13.85
N GLU A 375 25.36 -14.55 13.32
CA GLU A 375 25.03 -14.65 11.88
C GLU A 375 24.21 -13.46 11.34
N TRP A 376 23.21 -12.98 12.09
CA TRP A 376 22.45 -11.79 11.68
C TRP A 376 23.26 -10.51 11.83
N GLU A 377 24.14 -10.44 12.82
CA GLU A 377 25.05 -9.30 12.99
C GLU A 377 26.06 -9.23 11.83
N LYS A 378 26.53 -10.37 11.31
CA LYS A 378 27.32 -10.43 10.06
C LYS A 378 26.52 -9.91 8.87
N TYR A 379 25.27 -10.36 8.71
CA TYR A 379 24.39 -9.85 7.65
C TYR A 379 24.19 -8.32 7.74
N LEU A 380 24.00 -7.77 8.95
CA LEU A 380 23.84 -6.32 9.11
C LEU A 380 25.09 -5.53 8.73
N ASP A 381 26.25 -6.14 8.91
CA ASP A 381 27.55 -5.55 8.64
C ASP A 381 28.01 -5.71 7.20
N ASP A 382 27.51 -6.73 6.49
CA ASP A 382 27.85 -6.91 5.08
C ASP A 382 27.54 -5.63 4.30
N PRO A 383 28.30 -5.32 3.24
CA PRO A 383 27.97 -4.21 2.35
C PRO A 383 26.52 -4.29 1.88
N ARG A 384 25.90 -3.12 1.68
CA ARG A 384 24.53 -3.06 1.14
C ARG A 384 24.56 -3.38 -0.35
N GLU A 385 23.56 -4.14 -0.79
CA GLU A 385 23.38 -4.47 -2.20
C GLU A 385 22.96 -3.27 -3.04
N SER A 386 23.27 -3.32 -4.34
CA SER A 386 22.86 -2.29 -5.30
C SER A 386 21.32 -2.18 -5.40
N ARG A 387 20.83 -0.96 -5.57
CA ARG A 387 19.39 -0.63 -5.55
C ARG A 387 18.73 -0.67 -6.92
N GLU A 388 19.21 -1.52 -7.82
CA GLU A 388 18.67 -1.65 -9.16
C GLU A 388 17.19 -2.07 -9.14
N SER A 389 16.40 -1.52 -10.08
CA SER A 389 14.97 -1.85 -10.21
C SER A 389 14.72 -3.31 -10.60
N SER A 390 15.73 -3.98 -11.16
CA SER A 390 15.76 -5.40 -11.52
C SER A 390 16.05 -6.34 -10.33
N PHE A 391 16.36 -5.80 -9.15
CA PHE A 391 16.75 -6.61 -8.00
C PHE A 391 15.62 -7.53 -7.53
N ASN A 392 15.90 -8.83 -7.50
CA ASN A 392 14.96 -9.84 -7.01
C ASN A 392 15.38 -10.33 -5.62
N ILE A 393 14.67 -9.86 -4.60
CA ILE A 393 14.95 -10.17 -3.20
C ILE A 393 14.86 -11.67 -2.86
N LEU A 394 13.90 -12.39 -3.46
CA LEU A 394 13.76 -13.83 -3.19
C LEU A 394 14.86 -14.64 -3.85
N GLN A 395 15.29 -14.23 -5.04
CA GLN A 395 16.43 -14.85 -5.70
C GLN A 395 17.73 -14.60 -4.93
N TRP A 396 17.93 -13.38 -4.40
CA TRP A 396 19.11 -13.07 -3.59
C TRP A 396 19.21 -13.97 -2.35
N TRP A 397 18.10 -14.12 -1.61
CA TRP A 397 18.06 -15.01 -0.43
C TRP A 397 18.10 -16.51 -0.78
N LYS A 398 17.84 -16.88 -2.04
CA LYS A 398 18.04 -18.26 -2.51
C LYS A 398 19.53 -18.55 -2.75
N ASP A 399 20.25 -17.55 -3.20
CA ASP A 399 21.64 -17.66 -3.64
C ASP A 399 22.66 -17.44 -2.52
N ASN A 400 22.24 -16.84 -1.38
CA ASN A 400 23.04 -16.55 -0.18
C ASN A 400 22.38 -17.17 1.05
#